data_AF-A0A9W6MQW0-F1
#
_entry.id   AF-A0A9W6MQW0-F1
#
_cell.length_a   1.000
_cell.length_b   1.000
_cell.length_c   1.000
_cell.angle_alpha   90.00
_cell.angle_beta   90.00
_cell.angle_gamma   90.00
#
_symmetry.space_group_name_H-M   'P 1'
#
loop_
_entity.id
_entity.type
_entity.pdbx_description
1 polymer ?
#
loop_
_entity_poly.entity_id
_entity_poly.type
_entity_poly.pdbx_seq_one_letter_code
_entity_poly.pdbx_strand_id
1 'polypeptide(L)'
;MTFRRPIARVFAYATVAAGLALAAGAAAADEGPFTQDQLTKGKSEYNTHCRTCHAKDGNGALGPELHGDTFKGRFGGQTAADVRTWVYENMPQTAPKSLKDEQLDPLMAYILSLNGYTPGATAFSAQSGATLKLPE
;
A
#
# COMPACT_ATOMS: atom_id res chain seq x y z
N MET A 1 2.33 -77.35 35.65
CA MET A 1 1.10 -76.89 34.96
C MET A 1 0.87 -75.44 35.37
N THR A 2 0.71 -74.58 34.35
CA THR A 2 0.20 -73.19 34.28
C THR A 2 -0.50 -72.63 35.54
N PHE A 3 -0.35 -71.37 35.96
CA PHE A 3 -0.87 -70.12 35.36
C PHE A 3 -0.15 -68.88 36.01
N ARG A 4 0.41 -67.88 35.30
CA ARG A 4 -0.21 -66.66 34.68
C ARG A 4 -0.75 -65.66 35.76
N ARG A 5 -0.49 -64.33 35.86
CA ARG A 5 0.11 -63.19 35.09
C ARG A 5 0.39 -62.01 36.09
N PRO A 6 0.55 -60.72 35.71
CA PRO A 6 1.82 -60.01 35.57
C PRO A 6 1.96 -58.74 36.44
N ILE A 7 3.17 -58.18 36.44
CA ILE A 7 3.60 -56.92 37.05
C ILE A 7 2.93 -55.74 36.33
N ALA A 8 2.21 -54.88 37.05
CA ALA A 8 1.78 -53.57 36.56
C ALA A 8 2.75 -52.48 37.08
N ARG A 9 3.64 -52.00 36.20
CA ARG A 9 4.43 -50.78 36.44
C ARG A 9 3.69 -49.60 35.82
N VAL A 10 3.25 -48.67 36.67
CA VAL A 10 2.69 -47.39 36.25
C VAL A 10 3.83 -46.52 35.74
N PHE A 11 3.83 -46.20 34.44
CA PHE A 11 4.66 -45.14 33.88
C PHE A 11 3.81 -43.87 33.80
N ALA A 12 4.23 -42.85 34.55
CA ALA A 12 3.68 -41.51 34.45
C ALA A 12 4.16 -40.87 33.14
N TYR A 13 3.23 -40.51 32.25
CA TYR A 13 3.54 -39.71 31.07
C TYR A 13 3.39 -38.23 31.40
N ALA A 14 4.49 -37.49 31.37
CA ALA A 14 4.48 -36.04 31.38
C ALA A 14 4.14 -35.53 29.96
N THR A 15 2.99 -34.91 29.80
CA THR A 15 2.57 -34.27 28.54
C THR A 15 3.23 -32.90 28.42
N VAL A 16 4.11 -32.74 27.44
CA VAL A 16 4.60 -31.42 26.99
C VAL A 16 3.56 -30.85 26.03
N ALA A 17 2.85 -29.80 26.45
CA ALA A 17 1.96 -29.05 25.57
C ALA A 17 2.78 -28.05 24.75
N ALA A 18 2.98 -28.33 23.46
CA ALA A 18 3.54 -27.38 22.51
C ALA A 18 2.44 -26.40 22.07
N GLY A 19 2.57 -25.13 22.45
CA GLY A 19 1.67 -24.06 22.00
C GLY A 19 1.93 -23.73 20.53
N LEU A 20 0.94 -23.94 19.68
CA LEU A 20 0.91 -23.41 18.31
C LEU A 20 0.69 -21.89 18.40
N ALA A 21 1.74 -21.11 18.17
CA ALA A 21 1.58 -19.69 17.88
C ALA A 21 1.00 -19.54 16.47
N LEU A 22 -0.27 -19.13 16.36
CA LEU A 22 -0.83 -18.68 15.10
C LEU A 22 -0.16 -17.35 14.72
N ALA A 23 0.78 -17.39 13.78
CA ALA A 23 1.18 -16.20 13.05
C ALA A 23 0.01 -15.78 12.17
N ALA A 24 -0.73 -14.75 12.60
CA ALA A 24 -1.69 -14.07 11.73
C ALA A 24 -0.88 -13.43 10.59
N GLY A 25 -0.95 -14.03 9.40
CA GLY A 25 -0.36 -13.45 8.20
C GLY A 25 -1.03 -12.12 7.90
N ALA A 26 -0.36 -11.01 8.19
CA ALA A 26 -0.67 -9.75 7.54
C ALA A 26 -0.50 -10.01 6.04
N ALA A 27 -1.55 -9.81 5.24
CA ALA A 27 -1.39 -9.78 3.80
C ALA A 27 -0.26 -8.80 3.48
N ALA A 28 0.78 -9.27 2.81
CA ALA A 28 1.89 -8.41 2.41
C ALA A 28 1.31 -7.31 1.52
N ALA A 29 1.45 -6.05 1.95
CA ALA A 29 1.18 -4.93 1.07
C ALA A 29 2.14 -5.01 -0.12
N ASP A 30 1.63 -4.79 -1.34
CA ASP A 30 2.47 -4.81 -2.53
C ASP A 30 3.46 -3.64 -2.49
N GLU A 31 4.74 -3.91 -2.71
CA GLU A 31 5.74 -2.86 -2.87
C GLU A 31 5.44 -2.06 -4.14
N GLY A 32 5.26 -0.75 -3.97
CA GLY A 32 5.13 0.18 -5.08
C GLY A 32 6.50 0.58 -5.64
N PRO A 33 6.54 1.09 -6.89
CA PRO A 33 7.76 1.60 -7.48
C PRO A 33 8.07 3.01 -6.96
N PHE A 34 8.19 3.18 -5.63
CA PHE A 34 8.59 4.44 -5.02
C PHE A 34 9.41 4.22 -3.74
N THR A 35 10.29 5.16 -3.41
CA THR A 35 11.12 5.08 -2.20
C THR A 35 10.47 5.74 -0.98
N GLN A 36 10.98 5.44 0.21
CA GLN A 36 10.56 6.10 1.46
C GLN A 36 10.78 7.62 1.41
N ASP A 37 11.85 8.07 0.75
CA ASP A 37 12.14 9.49 0.57
C ASP A 37 11.10 10.17 -0.32
N GLN A 38 10.70 9.52 -1.41
CA GLN A 38 9.62 10.02 -2.27
C GLN A 38 8.28 10.03 -1.55
N LEU A 39 7.97 9.03 -0.73
CA LEU A 39 6.77 9.05 0.10
C LEU A 39 6.76 10.26 1.05
N THR A 40 7.89 10.49 1.73
CA THR A 40 8.04 11.59 2.69
C THR A 40 7.91 12.95 2.01
N LYS A 41 8.61 13.16 0.90
CA LYS A 41 8.50 14.38 0.09
C LYS A 41 7.10 14.53 -0.50
N GLY A 42 6.51 13.45 -0.97
CA GLY A 42 5.16 13.39 -1.53
C GLY A 42 4.10 13.88 -0.57
N LYS A 43 4.19 13.47 0.69
CA LYS A 43 3.30 13.96 1.74
C LYS A 43 3.42 15.48 1.94
N SER A 44 4.64 16.02 1.83
CA SER A 44 4.87 17.47 1.91
C SER A 44 4.23 18.20 0.73
N GLU A 45 4.51 17.76 -0.51
CA GLU A 45 3.91 18.33 -1.72
C GLU A 45 2.38 18.23 -1.70
N TYR A 46 1.84 17.11 -1.22
CA TYR A 46 0.39 16.89 -1.09
C TYR A 46 -0.26 17.90 -0.16
N ASN A 47 0.38 18.19 0.99
CA ASN A 47 -0.12 19.19 1.93
C ASN A 47 -0.15 20.60 1.33
N THR A 48 0.78 20.90 0.42
CA THR A 48 0.87 22.19 -0.28
C THR A 48 -0.14 22.30 -1.43
N HIS A 49 -0.29 21.26 -2.24
CA HIS A 49 -0.96 21.34 -3.53
C HIS A 49 -2.34 20.66 -3.60
N CYS A 50 -2.59 19.66 -2.76
CA CYS A 50 -3.73 18.75 -2.92
C CYS A 50 -4.71 18.79 -1.74
N ARG A 51 -4.19 18.92 -0.51
CA ARG A 51 -4.94 18.77 0.74
C ARG A 51 -6.19 19.63 0.85
N THR A 52 -6.17 20.87 0.35
CA THR A 52 -7.30 21.79 0.45
C THR A 52 -8.57 21.22 -0.18
N CYS A 53 -8.44 20.48 -1.28
CA CYS A 53 -9.57 19.88 -1.98
C CYS A 53 -9.78 18.41 -1.59
N HIS A 54 -8.70 17.65 -1.40
CA HIS A 54 -8.75 16.19 -1.22
C HIS A 54 -8.65 15.72 0.25
N ALA A 55 -8.67 16.67 1.21
CA ALA A 55 -8.42 16.45 2.62
C ALA A 55 -7.01 15.93 2.93
N LYS A 56 -6.60 15.93 4.21
CA LYS A 56 -5.24 15.58 4.64
C LYS A 56 -4.85 14.13 4.28
N ASP A 57 -5.81 13.23 4.39
CA ASP A 57 -5.59 11.79 4.25
C ASP A 57 -6.24 11.24 2.96
N GLY A 58 -6.55 12.11 1.99
CA GLY A 58 -7.13 11.71 0.71
C GLY A 58 -8.62 11.33 0.75
N ASN A 59 -9.31 11.54 1.86
CA ASN A 59 -10.74 11.18 2.03
C ASN A 59 -11.71 12.06 1.22
N GLY A 60 -11.20 13.06 0.49
CA GLY A 60 -12.04 14.00 -0.24
C GLY A 60 -12.65 15.08 0.66
N ALA A 61 -12.96 16.23 0.04
CA ALA A 61 -13.69 17.33 0.65
C ALA A 61 -14.41 18.13 -0.45
N LEU A 62 -13.70 19.09 -1.05
CA LEU A 62 -14.17 19.80 -2.26
C LEU A 62 -13.91 18.98 -3.52
N GLY A 63 -12.83 18.19 -3.52
CA GLY A 63 -12.51 17.19 -4.53
C GLY A 63 -12.87 15.79 -4.05
N PRO A 64 -12.90 14.80 -4.97
CA PRO A 64 -13.17 13.41 -4.65
C PRO A 64 -12.12 12.81 -3.71
N GLU A 65 -12.45 11.69 -3.09
CA GLU A 65 -11.46 10.85 -2.41
C GLU A 65 -10.42 10.32 -3.42
N LEU A 66 -9.20 10.09 -2.93
CA LEU A 66 -8.04 9.66 -3.73
C LEU A 66 -7.62 8.22 -3.44
N HIS A 67 -8.50 7.45 -2.82
CA HIS A 67 -8.37 6.03 -2.55
C HIS A 67 -9.74 5.36 -2.67
N GLY A 68 -9.81 4.05 -2.43
CA GLY A 68 -11.06 3.31 -2.43
C GLY A 68 -11.74 3.25 -3.81
N ASP A 69 -13.06 3.08 -3.80
CA ASP A 69 -13.85 2.78 -5.00
C ASP A 69 -13.93 3.98 -5.94
N THR A 70 -13.89 5.21 -5.44
CA THR A 70 -13.85 6.40 -6.31
C THR A 70 -12.56 6.47 -7.12
N PHE A 71 -11.42 6.19 -6.48
CA PHE A 71 -10.13 6.16 -7.18
C PHE A 71 -10.08 5.03 -8.20
N LYS A 72 -10.52 3.82 -7.81
CA LYS A 72 -10.59 2.66 -8.71
C LYS A 72 -11.53 2.88 -9.89
N GLY A 73 -12.72 3.43 -9.67
CA GLY A 73 -13.66 3.74 -10.74
C GLY A 73 -13.09 4.73 -11.76
N ARG A 74 -12.14 5.58 -11.36
CA ARG A 74 -11.49 6.54 -12.26
C ARG A 74 -10.21 6.01 -12.92
N PHE A 75 -9.39 5.27 -12.19
CA PHE A 75 -8.02 4.93 -12.57
C PHE A 75 -7.71 3.42 -12.57
N GLY A 76 -8.65 2.59 -12.14
CA GLY A 76 -8.53 1.14 -12.19
C GLY A 76 -8.24 0.66 -13.60
N GLY A 77 -7.36 -0.33 -13.71
CA GLY A 77 -6.89 -0.85 -14.99
C GLY A 77 -5.92 0.06 -15.76
N GLN A 78 -5.64 1.28 -15.29
CA GLN A 78 -4.60 2.15 -15.87
C GLN A 78 -3.25 1.90 -15.19
N THR A 79 -2.17 2.38 -15.79
CA THR A 79 -0.85 2.38 -15.14
C THR A 79 -0.70 3.56 -14.19
N ALA A 80 0.17 3.46 -13.20
CA ALA A 80 0.50 4.59 -12.34
C ALA A 80 1.11 5.77 -13.13
N ALA A 81 1.75 5.52 -14.27
CA ALA A 81 2.22 6.55 -15.20
C ALA A 81 1.07 7.28 -15.92
N ASP A 82 -0.03 6.58 -16.24
CA ASP A 82 -1.23 7.21 -16.81
C ASP A 82 -1.88 8.15 -15.79
N VAL A 83 -2.00 7.71 -14.52
CA VAL A 83 -2.49 8.56 -13.43
C VAL A 83 -1.58 9.77 -13.22
N ARG A 84 -0.26 9.57 -13.21
CA ARG A 84 0.71 10.67 -13.13
C ARG A 84 0.50 11.71 -14.23
N THR A 85 0.32 11.25 -15.46
CA THR A 85 0.05 12.12 -16.62
C THR A 85 -1.26 12.87 -16.42
N TRP A 86 -2.31 12.19 -15.99
CA TRP A 86 -3.60 12.82 -15.71
C TRP A 86 -3.49 13.89 -14.62
N VAL A 87 -2.77 13.61 -13.54
CA VAL A 87 -2.50 14.56 -12.45
C VAL A 87 -1.76 15.78 -13.00
N TYR A 88 -0.71 15.61 -13.80
CA TYR A 88 -0.03 16.73 -14.44
C TYR A 88 -0.98 17.58 -15.31
N GLU A 89 -1.80 16.93 -16.13
CA GLU A 89 -2.65 17.62 -17.09
C GLU A 89 -3.85 18.34 -16.46
N ASN A 90 -4.32 17.88 -15.30
CA ASN A 90 -5.61 18.30 -14.73
C ASN A 90 -5.50 18.85 -13.31
N MET A 91 -4.37 18.64 -12.62
CA MET A 91 -4.17 19.05 -11.23
C MET A 91 -2.95 19.96 -11.06
N PRO A 92 -3.01 20.89 -10.09
CA PRO A 92 -4.21 21.34 -9.38
C PRO A 92 -5.24 21.94 -10.35
N GLN A 93 -6.54 21.78 -10.12
CA GLN A 93 -7.57 22.28 -11.06
C GLN A 93 -7.46 23.79 -11.34
N THR A 94 -6.97 24.57 -10.38
CA THR A 94 -6.77 26.02 -10.52
C THR A 94 -5.49 26.38 -11.27
N ALA A 95 -4.58 25.42 -11.45
CA ALA A 95 -3.31 25.61 -12.16
C ALA A 95 -2.84 24.30 -12.82
N PRO A 96 -3.55 23.77 -13.83
CA PRO A 96 -3.13 22.54 -14.50
C PRO A 96 -1.76 22.72 -15.16
N LYS A 97 -0.99 21.63 -15.29
CA LYS A 97 0.37 21.60 -15.88
C LYS A 97 1.41 22.45 -15.14
N SER A 98 1.14 22.84 -13.89
CA SER A 98 2.03 23.68 -13.08
C SER A 98 3.05 22.89 -12.24
N LEU A 99 2.76 21.62 -11.95
CA LEU A 99 3.63 20.77 -11.14
C LEU A 99 4.77 20.24 -12.01
N LYS A 100 6.00 20.37 -11.52
CA LYS A 100 7.19 19.80 -12.16
C LYS A 100 7.39 18.35 -11.76
N ASP A 101 8.21 17.61 -12.50
CA ASP A 101 8.51 16.20 -12.23
C ASP A 101 9.03 15.99 -10.80
N GLU A 102 9.84 16.92 -10.27
CA GLU A 102 10.37 16.85 -8.91
C GLU A 102 9.29 16.93 -7.82
N GLN A 103 8.07 17.37 -8.17
CA GLN A 103 6.89 17.43 -7.32
C GLN A 103 5.92 16.30 -7.63
N LEU A 104 5.70 16.00 -8.93
CA LEU A 104 4.78 14.96 -9.39
C LEU A 104 5.20 13.56 -8.96
N ASP A 105 6.48 13.19 -9.07
CA ASP A 105 6.91 11.84 -8.74
C ASP A 105 6.74 11.50 -7.25
N PRO A 106 7.15 12.39 -6.32
CA PRO A 106 6.80 12.23 -4.91
C PRO A 106 5.29 12.25 -4.65
N LEU A 107 4.52 13.12 -5.32
CA LEU A 107 3.06 13.15 -5.16
C LEU A 107 2.42 11.81 -5.51
N MET A 108 2.87 11.17 -6.60
CA MET A 108 2.42 9.84 -6.98
C MET A 108 2.80 8.79 -5.95
N ALA A 109 4.00 8.86 -5.36
CA ALA A 109 4.37 7.97 -4.25
C ALA A 109 3.39 8.09 -3.06
N TYR A 110 2.98 9.31 -2.71
CA TYR A 110 1.99 9.51 -1.65
C TYR A 110 0.60 8.99 -2.05
N ILE A 111 0.12 9.26 -3.27
CA ILE A 111 -1.17 8.75 -3.76
C ILE A 111 -1.21 7.22 -3.77
N LEU A 112 -0.13 6.56 -4.21
CA LEU A 112 -0.03 5.11 -4.17
C LEU A 112 -0.05 4.59 -2.72
N SER A 113 0.60 5.27 -1.78
CA SER A 113 0.53 4.88 -0.37
C SER A 113 -0.88 4.97 0.24
N LEU A 114 -1.69 5.95 -0.20
CA LEU A 114 -3.11 6.03 0.18
C LEU A 114 -3.92 4.84 -0.33
N ASN A 115 -3.43 4.17 -1.38
CA ASN A 115 -4.02 2.98 -1.98
C ASN A 115 -3.37 1.67 -1.53
N GLY A 116 -2.61 1.70 -0.42
CA GLY A 116 -2.10 0.50 0.25
C GLY A 116 -0.74 0.00 -0.24
N TYR A 117 -0.10 0.67 -1.20
CA TYR A 117 1.26 0.32 -1.61
C TYR A 117 2.29 0.75 -0.54
N THR A 118 3.31 -0.08 -0.32
CA THR A 118 4.44 0.27 0.55
C THR A 118 5.66 0.72 -0.25
N PRO A 119 6.57 1.51 0.33
CA PRO A 119 7.81 1.88 -0.33
C PRO A 119 8.65 0.66 -0.71
N GLY A 120 9.22 0.67 -1.91
CA GLY A 120 10.19 -0.29 -2.40
C GLY A 120 11.56 0.34 -2.68
N ALA A 121 12.41 -0.40 -3.41
CA ALA A 121 13.77 0.03 -3.75
C ALA A 121 13.86 0.89 -5.02
N THR A 122 12.85 0.85 -5.89
CA THR A 122 12.83 1.60 -7.15
C THR A 122 12.15 2.94 -6.95
N ALA A 123 12.79 4.03 -7.41
CA ALA A 123 12.17 5.34 -7.39
C ALA A 123 11.03 5.44 -8.41
N PHE A 124 9.97 6.16 -8.05
CA PHE A 124 8.89 6.51 -8.95
C PHE A 124 9.39 7.45 -10.02
N SER A 125 8.97 7.19 -11.24
CA SER A 125 9.20 7.97 -12.45
C SER A 125 8.10 7.59 -13.45
N ALA A 126 8.00 8.30 -14.57
CA ALA A 126 7.10 7.87 -15.65
C ALA A 126 7.42 6.42 -16.14
N GLN A 127 8.69 6.05 -16.18
CA GLN A 127 9.12 4.72 -16.64
C GLN A 127 8.73 3.61 -15.65
N SER A 128 9.03 3.79 -14.36
CA SER A 128 8.71 2.79 -13.33
C SER A 128 7.22 2.80 -12.99
N GLY A 129 6.51 3.91 -13.14
CA GLY A 129 5.06 3.97 -13.01
C GLY A 129 4.33 3.21 -14.13
N ALA A 130 4.94 3.08 -15.32
CA ALA A 130 4.35 2.34 -16.44
C ALA A 130 4.35 0.82 -16.22
N THR A 131 5.15 0.31 -15.27
CA THR A 131 5.18 -1.12 -14.93
C THR A 131 4.14 -1.50 -13.88
N LEU A 132 3.57 -0.53 -13.16
CA LEU A 132 2.54 -0.74 -12.16
C LEU A 132 1.16 -0.51 -12.76
N LYS A 133 0.40 -1.59 -12.98
CA LYS A 133 -1.03 -1.52 -13.32
C LYS A 133 -1.87 -1.48 -12.04
N LEU A 134 -2.77 -0.50 -11.94
CA LEU A 134 -3.65 -0.34 -10.79
C LEU A 134 -4.79 -1.37 -10.84
N PRO A 135 -5.21 -1.91 -9.67
CA PRO A 135 -6.34 -2.82 -9.59
C PRO A 135 -7.64 -2.14 -10.04
N GLU A 136 -8.53 -2.92 -10.66
CA GLU A 136 -9.89 -2.49 -11.02
C GLU A 136 -10.81 -2.35 -9.81
#